data_AF-A0AAW4VB31-F1
#
_entry.id   AF-A0AAW4VB31-F1
#
_cell.length_a   1.000
_cell.length_b   1.000
_cell.length_c   1.000
_cell.angle_alpha   90.00
_cell.angle_beta   90.00
_cell.angle_gamma   90.00
#
_symmetry.space_group_name_H-M   'P 1'
#
loop_
_entity.id
_entity.type
_entity.pdbx_description
1 polymer ?
#
loop_
_entity_poly.entity_id
_entity_poly.type
_entity_poly.pdbx_seq_one_letter_code
_entity_poly.pdbx_strand_id
1 'polypeptide(L)'
;MSNKIKINLKQYYPELYNNDYFIEVDQEIVNVFIEFQRAEWNYNQKIKYHKSYYSLNSQPYLENESLNMNLSADKMINDLSHKEMMDYIFCCIRKLPKKESSRIIRYYLEGKNLIQIAREDHVSITAVHLSIQLGLKKLKEVLNKDDYSLIDE
;
A
#
# COMPACT_ATOMS: atom_id res chain seq x y z
N MET A 1 -57.80 29.13 -14.83
CA MET A 1 -57.02 29.97 -13.89
C MET A 1 -55.80 29.18 -13.51
N SER A 2 -54.59 29.69 -13.78
CA SER A 2 -53.36 29.02 -13.34
C SER A 2 -53.32 29.01 -11.81
N ASN A 3 -53.16 27.84 -11.20
CA ASN A 3 -53.08 27.72 -9.76
C ASN A 3 -51.67 28.14 -9.32
N LYS A 4 -51.56 29.28 -8.63
CA LYS A 4 -50.29 29.84 -8.20
C LYS A 4 -49.93 29.32 -6.81
N ILE A 5 -48.72 28.83 -6.65
CA ILE A 5 -48.15 28.35 -5.40
C ILE A 5 -47.01 29.27 -4.99
N LYS A 6 -46.95 29.58 -3.70
CA LYS A 6 -45.84 30.31 -3.10
C LYS A 6 -44.72 29.35 -2.71
N ILE A 7 -43.53 29.52 -3.29
CA ILE A 7 -42.34 28.72 -2.99
C ILE A 7 -41.25 29.58 -2.35
N ASN A 8 -40.40 28.98 -1.51
CA ASN A 8 -39.24 29.66 -0.92
C ASN A 8 -37.97 29.34 -1.72
N LEU A 9 -37.33 30.36 -2.31
CA LEU A 9 -36.12 30.19 -3.11
C LEU A 9 -34.92 29.72 -2.30
N LYS A 10 -34.85 30.03 -1.00
CA LYS A 10 -33.76 29.56 -0.14
C LYS A 10 -33.66 28.03 -0.08
N GLN A 11 -34.79 27.33 -0.23
CA GLN A 11 -34.81 25.86 -0.21
C GLN A 11 -34.16 25.24 -1.46
N TYR A 12 -34.24 25.92 -2.61
CA TYR A 12 -33.74 25.43 -3.89
C TYR A 12 -32.36 26.00 -4.24
N TYR A 13 -32.07 27.24 -3.83
CA TYR A 13 -30.83 27.95 -4.12
C TYR A 13 -30.23 28.60 -2.87
N PRO A 14 -29.82 27.78 -1.87
CA PRO A 14 -29.31 28.30 -0.59
C PRO A 14 -28.02 29.12 -0.73
N GLU A 15 -27.23 28.90 -1.78
CA GLU A 15 -25.99 29.65 -2.04
C GLU A 15 -26.23 31.10 -2.48
N LEU A 16 -27.39 31.38 -3.09
CA LEU A 16 -27.75 32.70 -3.61
C LEU A 16 -28.67 33.47 -2.65
N TYR A 17 -29.46 32.76 -1.84
CA TYR A 17 -30.45 33.33 -0.93
C TYR A 17 -30.22 32.90 0.52
N ASN A 18 -29.55 33.75 1.30
CA ASN A 18 -29.29 33.50 2.73
C ASN A 18 -30.55 33.63 3.61
N ASN A 19 -31.50 34.47 3.20
CA ASN A 19 -32.76 34.73 3.90
C ASN A 19 -33.95 34.14 3.13
N ASP A 20 -35.04 33.87 3.83
CA ASP A 20 -36.26 33.35 3.21
C ASP A 20 -36.82 34.35 2.18
N TYR A 21 -36.96 33.90 0.93
CA TYR A 21 -37.44 34.72 -0.17
C TYR A 21 -38.53 33.96 -0.93
N PHE A 22 -39.76 34.47 -0.86
CA PHE A 22 -40.92 33.79 -1.40
C PHE A 22 -41.35 34.38 -2.75
N ILE A 23 -41.59 33.52 -3.72
CA ILE A 23 -42.14 33.89 -5.03
C ILE A 23 -43.40 33.08 -5.33
N GLU A 24 -44.33 33.68 -6.07
CA GLU A 24 -45.52 32.99 -6.58
C GLU A 24 -45.25 32.44 -7.97
N VAL A 25 -45.46 31.15 -8.13
CA VAL A 25 -45.11 30.42 -9.35
C VAL A 25 -46.27 29.50 -9.72
N ASP A 26 -46.45 29.23 -11.01
CA ASP A 26 -47.49 28.33 -11.49
C ASP A 26 -47.20 26.88 -11.05
N GLN A 27 -48.27 26.11 -10.83
CA GLN A 27 -48.21 24.70 -10.44
C GLN A 27 -47.31 23.85 -11.36
N GLU A 28 -47.33 24.12 -12.66
CA GLU A 28 -46.53 23.39 -13.65
C GLU A 28 -45.04 23.47 -13.33
N ILE A 29 -44.56 24.65 -12.94
CA ILE A 29 -43.16 24.88 -12.61
C ILE A 29 -42.81 24.14 -11.30
N VAL A 30 -43.70 24.15 -10.31
CA VAL A 30 -43.49 23.41 -9.06
C VAL A 30 -43.38 21.90 -9.31
N ASN A 31 -44.20 21.36 -10.22
CA ASN A 31 -44.14 19.95 -10.58
C ASN A 31 -42.79 19.59 -11.20
N VAL A 32 -42.24 20.45 -12.06
CA VAL A 32 -40.90 20.28 -12.65
C VAL A 32 -39.83 20.20 -11.55
N PHE A 33 -39.85 21.10 -10.56
CA PHE A 33 -38.90 21.05 -9.44
C PHE A 33 -38.96 19.73 -8.66
N ILE A 34 -40.17 19.21 -8.40
CA ILE A 34 -40.36 17.94 -7.71
C ILE A 34 -39.81 16.77 -8.53
N GLU A 35 -40.05 16.75 -9.85
CA GLU A 35 -39.53 15.72 -10.73
C GLU A 35 -38.00 15.72 -10.77
N PHE A 36 -37.38 16.90 -10.87
CA PHE A 36 -35.92 17.04 -10.80
C PHE A 36 -35.36 16.52 -9.48
N GLN A 37 -35.95 16.90 -8.35
CA GLN A 37 -35.48 16.46 -7.03
C GLN A 37 -35.58 14.93 -6.86
N ARG A 38 -36.64 14.30 -7.40
CA ARG A 38 -36.77 12.84 -7.43
C ARG A 38 -35.72 12.18 -8.32
N ALA A 39 -35.44 12.76 -9.48
CA ALA A 39 -34.43 12.25 -10.40
C ALA A 39 -33.02 12.32 -9.78
N GLU A 40 -32.69 13.44 -9.15
CA GLU A 40 -31.43 13.65 -8.44
C GLU A 40 -31.27 12.67 -7.26
N TRP A 41 -32.33 12.45 -6.48
CA TRP A 41 -32.32 11.46 -5.42
C TRP A 41 -32.03 10.05 -5.95
N ASN A 42 -32.74 9.64 -7.00
CA ASN A 42 -32.52 8.33 -7.64
C ASN A 42 -31.09 8.18 -8.18
N TYR A 43 -30.54 9.25 -8.79
CA TYR A 43 -29.17 9.26 -9.28
C TYR A 43 -28.16 9.08 -8.12
N ASN A 44 -28.32 9.83 -7.03
CA ASN A 44 -27.48 9.73 -5.85
C ASN A 44 -27.56 8.34 -5.19
N GLN A 45 -28.75 7.71 -5.16
CA GLN A 45 -28.90 6.34 -4.68
C GLN A 45 -28.19 5.33 -5.57
N LYS A 46 -28.25 5.48 -6.91
CA LYS A 46 -27.49 4.63 -7.85
C LYS A 46 -25.99 4.77 -7.63
N ILE A 47 -25.47 5.99 -7.45
CA ILE A 47 -24.05 6.23 -7.13
C ILE A 47 -23.66 5.50 -5.86
N LYS A 48 -24.45 5.63 -4.77
CA LYS A 48 -24.17 4.98 -3.49
C LYS A 48 -24.17 3.46 -3.59
N TYR A 49 -25.15 2.89 -4.29
CA TYR A 49 -25.28 1.44 -4.46
C TYR A 49 -24.14 0.87 -5.31
N HIS A 50 -23.81 1.52 -6.42
CA HIS A 50 -22.77 1.06 -7.35
C HIS A 50 -21.37 1.61 -7.03
N LYS A 51 -21.20 2.40 -5.96
CA LYS A 51 -19.96 3.12 -5.58
C LYS A 51 -19.28 3.85 -6.74
N SER A 52 -20.07 4.38 -7.66
CA SER A 52 -19.55 4.96 -8.91
C SER A 52 -19.34 6.46 -8.75
N TYR A 53 -18.34 6.83 -7.96
CA TYR A 53 -17.95 8.23 -7.77
C TYR A 53 -17.07 8.67 -8.94
N TYR A 54 -17.67 9.29 -9.96
CA TYR A 54 -16.92 9.94 -11.02
C TYR A 54 -16.62 11.38 -10.59
N SER A 55 -15.36 11.68 -10.27
CA SER A 55 -14.94 13.06 -10.06
C SER A 55 -14.63 13.70 -11.42
N LEU A 56 -15.04 14.97 -11.62
CA LEU A 56 -14.77 15.71 -12.87
C LEU A 56 -13.26 15.95 -13.10
N ASN A 57 -12.45 15.84 -12.05
CA ASN A 57 -10.99 15.92 -12.10
C ASN A 57 -10.31 14.53 -12.09
N SER A 58 -11.05 13.45 -11.89
CA SER A 58 -10.54 12.08 -11.93
C SER A 58 -10.53 11.62 -13.38
N GLN A 59 -9.50 12.03 -14.09
CA GLN A 59 -9.03 11.31 -15.25
C GLN A 59 -8.56 9.93 -14.75
N PRO A 60 -9.21 8.81 -15.12
CA PRO A 60 -8.88 7.47 -14.57
C PRO A 60 -7.43 7.04 -14.83
N TYR A 61 -6.74 7.70 -15.75
CA TYR A 61 -5.36 7.42 -16.11
C TYR A 61 -4.33 8.15 -15.22
N LEU A 62 -4.62 9.34 -14.68
CA LEU A 62 -3.64 10.14 -13.93
C LEU A 62 -3.48 9.70 -12.47
N GLU A 63 -4.58 9.29 -11.82
CA GLU A 63 -4.54 8.84 -10.42
C GLU A 63 -3.92 7.43 -10.30
N ASN A 64 -4.16 6.57 -11.28
CA ASN A 64 -3.46 5.29 -11.36
C ASN A 64 -1.97 5.50 -11.65
N GLU A 65 -1.59 6.47 -12.49
CA GLU A 65 -0.17 6.81 -12.67
C GLU A 65 0.47 7.38 -11.41
N SER A 66 -0.16 8.30 -10.69
CA SER A 66 0.44 8.88 -9.47
C SER A 66 0.58 7.85 -8.34
N LEU A 67 -0.41 6.96 -8.16
CA LEU A 67 -0.31 5.82 -7.25
C LEU A 67 0.74 4.81 -7.72
N ASN A 68 0.82 4.50 -9.01
CA ASN A 68 1.83 3.60 -9.57
C ASN A 68 3.24 4.19 -9.50
N MET A 69 3.40 5.51 -9.64
CA MET A 69 4.67 6.21 -9.50
C MET A 69 5.12 6.22 -8.04
N ASN A 70 4.22 6.44 -7.09
CA ASN A 70 4.52 6.33 -5.67
C ASN A 70 4.82 4.87 -5.25
N LEU A 71 4.04 3.89 -5.72
CA LEU A 71 4.38 2.47 -5.54
C LEU A 71 5.73 2.13 -6.19
N SER A 72 6.07 2.72 -7.34
CA SER A 72 7.36 2.50 -8.00
C SER A 72 8.51 3.19 -7.26
N ALA A 73 8.29 4.36 -6.67
CA ALA A 73 9.27 5.08 -5.88
C ALA A 73 9.52 4.39 -4.54
N ASP A 74 8.45 4.03 -3.82
CA ASP A 74 8.53 3.25 -2.58
C ASP A 74 9.12 1.87 -2.84
N LYS A 75 8.72 1.19 -3.91
CA LYS A 75 9.33 -0.07 -4.32
C LYS A 75 10.81 0.11 -4.67
N MET A 76 11.18 1.18 -5.36
CA MET A 76 12.58 1.48 -5.68
C MET A 76 13.40 1.79 -4.42
N ILE A 77 12.84 2.54 -3.47
CA ILE A 77 13.45 2.83 -2.16
C ILE A 77 13.58 1.54 -1.34
N ASN A 78 12.55 0.69 -1.32
CA ASN A 78 12.59 -0.62 -0.67
C ASN A 78 13.58 -1.57 -1.35
N ASP A 79 13.65 -1.57 -2.68
CA ASP A 79 14.62 -2.37 -3.44
C ASP A 79 16.06 -1.88 -3.22
N LEU A 80 16.25 -0.56 -3.05
CA LEU A 80 17.53 0.04 -2.68
C LEU A 80 17.93 -0.36 -1.25
N SER A 81 17.02 -0.23 -0.28
CA SER A 81 17.29 -0.62 1.11
C SER A 81 17.52 -2.13 1.25
N HIS A 82 16.80 -2.96 0.48
CA HIS A 82 17.06 -4.39 0.40
C HIS A 82 18.44 -4.71 -0.17
N LYS A 83 18.86 -4.03 -1.25
CA LYS A 83 20.20 -4.22 -1.82
C LYS A 83 21.29 -3.84 -0.82
N GLU A 84 21.16 -2.69 -0.17
CA GLU A 84 22.09 -2.23 0.86
C GLU A 84 22.17 -3.21 2.04
N MET A 85 21.02 -3.71 2.49
CA MET A 85 20.94 -4.73 3.54
C MET A 85 21.60 -6.05 3.10
N MET A 86 21.36 -6.49 1.87
CA MET A 86 22.00 -7.71 1.33
C MET A 86 23.51 -7.56 1.22
N ASP A 87 23.99 -6.43 0.68
CA ASP A 87 25.42 -6.15 0.56
C ASP A 87 26.10 -6.11 1.93
N TYR A 88 25.43 -5.53 2.92
CA TYR A 88 25.90 -5.53 4.30
C TYR A 88 25.96 -6.94 4.89
N ILE A 89 24.93 -7.77 4.72
CA ILE A 89 24.93 -9.18 5.14
C ILE A 89 26.08 -9.95 4.48
N PHE A 90 26.29 -9.76 3.17
CA PHE A 90 27.40 -10.40 2.45
C PHE A 90 28.77 -9.94 2.97
N CYS A 91 28.91 -8.66 3.31
CA CYS A 91 30.12 -8.14 3.95
C CYS A 91 30.37 -8.82 5.31
N CYS A 92 29.32 -8.96 6.13
CA CYS A 92 29.38 -9.66 7.40
C CYS A 92 29.76 -11.14 7.22
N ILE A 93 29.15 -11.85 6.25
CA ILE A 93 29.49 -13.24 5.90
C ILE A 93 30.96 -13.36 5.50
N ARG A 94 31.51 -12.40 4.76
CA ARG A 94 32.93 -12.38 4.38
C ARG A 94 33.88 -12.18 5.56
N LYS A 95 33.45 -11.56 6.65
CA LYS A 95 34.24 -11.42 7.88
C LYS A 95 34.35 -12.73 8.67
N LEU A 96 33.49 -13.70 8.44
CA LEU A 96 33.58 -15.01 9.09
C LEU A 96 34.74 -15.87 8.55
N PRO A 97 35.21 -16.85 9.34
CA PRO A 97 36.10 -17.90 8.86
C PRO A 97 35.59 -18.53 7.56
N LYS A 98 36.48 -18.69 6.56
CA LYS A 98 36.14 -19.16 5.20
C LYS A 98 35.31 -20.45 5.17
N LYS A 99 35.55 -21.39 6.08
CA LYS A 99 34.79 -22.64 6.15
C LYS A 99 33.37 -22.42 6.69
N GLU A 100 33.19 -21.57 7.69
CA GLU A 100 31.89 -21.26 8.27
C GLU A 100 31.03 -20.50 7.25
N SER A 101 31.59 -19.47 6.61
CA SER A 101 30.90 -18.69 5.59
C SER A 101 30.53 -19.52 4.36
N SER A 102 31.45 -20.37 3.88
CA SER A 102 31.16 -21.27 2.74
C SER A 102 30.04 -22.25 3.05
N ARG A 103 29.98 -22.82 4.26
CA ARG A 103 28.89 -23.73 4.66
C ARG A 103 27.55 -23.02 4.78
N ILE A 104 27.53 -21.80 5.33
CA ILE A 104 26.32 -20.97 5.43
C ILE A 104 25.78 -20.64 4.03
N ILE A 105 26.65 -20.21 3.11
CA ILE A 105 26.27 -19.90 1.72
C ILE A 105 25.70 -21.13 1.02
N ARG A 106 26.38 -22.28 1.11
CA ARG A 106 25.92 -23.53 0.49
C ARG A 106 24.56 -23.99 1.03
N TYR A 107 24.31 -23.81 2.32
CA TYR A 107 23.07 -24.24 2.94
C TYR A 107 21.89 -23.31 2.62
N TYR A 108 22.06 -21.99 2.81
CA TYR A 108 20.97 -21.02 2.69
C TYR A 108 20.78 -20.43 1.29
N LEU A 109 21.86 -20.26 0.52
CA LEU A 109 21.80 -19.65 -0.82
C LEU A 109 21.79 -20.70 -1.95
N GLU A 110 22.57 -21.77 -1.81
CA GLU A 110 22.63 -22.84 -2.82
C GLU A 110 21.62 -23.99 -2.55
N GLY A 111 20.95 -23.98 -1.40
CA GLY A 111 19.93 -24.99 -1.05
C GLY A 111 20.47 -26.40 -0.82
N LYS A 112 21.78 -26.56 -0.52
CA LYS A 112 22.36 -27.88 -0.25
C LYS A 112 21.96 -28.40 1.12
N ASN A 113 21.73 -29.71 1.21
CA ASN A 113 21.45 -30.36 2.49
C ASN A 113 22.74 -30.58 3.31
N LEU A 114 22.64 -30.67 4.63
CA LEU A 114 23.77 -30.88 5.54
C LEU A 114 24.60 -32.11 5.19
N ILE A 115 23.93 -33.19 4.75
CA ILE A 115 24.56 -34.44 4.33
C ILE A 115 25.44 -34.21 3.09
N GLN A 116 24.96 -33.42 2.13
CA GLN A 116 25.70 -33.13 0.90
C GLN A 116 26.95 -32.30 1.20
N ILE A 117 26.81 -31.25 2.03
CA ILE A 117 27.93 -30.42 2.46
C ILE A 117 28.96 -31.24 3.25
N ALA A 118 28.51 -32.13 4.13
CA ALA A 118 29.37 -33.02 4.90
C ALA A 118 30.19 -33.97 4.01
N ARG A 119 29.57 -34.52 2.96
CA ARG A 119 30.24 -35.34 1.95
C ARG A 119 31.28 -34.53 1.16
N GLU A 120 30.93 -33.32 0.72
CA GLU A 120 31.83 -32.43 -0.04
C GLU A 120 33.04 -31.98 0.79
N ASP A 121 32.85 -31.69 2.07
CA ASP A 121 33.93 -31.25 2.97
C ASP A 121 34.72 -32.42 3.59
N HIS A 122 34.28 -33.67 3.40
CA HIS A 122 34.80 -34.88 4.05
C HIS A 122 34.77 -34.81 5.60
N VAL A 123 33.67 -34.30 6.16
CA VAL A 123 33.47 -34.14 7.60
C VAL A 123 32.17 -34.81 8.04
N SER A 124 32.01 -35.10 9.33
CA SER A 124 30.73 -35.53 9.90
C SER A 124 29.63 -34.46 9.76
N ILE A 125 28.38 -34.91 9.62
CA ILE A 125 27.19 -34.05 9.54
C ILE A 125 27.10 -33.13 10.76
N THR A 126 27.38 -33.67 11.95
CA THR A 126 27.34 -32.93 13.22
C THR A 126 28.31 -31.74 13.21
N ALA A 127 29.52 -31.91 12.67
CA ALA A 127 30.48 -30.82 12.63
C ALA A 127 30.11 -29.74 11.59
N VAL A 128 29.42 -30.09 10.50
CA VAL A 128 28.83 -29.10 9.58
C VAL A 128 27.71 -28.33 10.29
N HIS A 129 26.81 -29.03 10.98
CA HIS A 129 25.72 -28.40 11.73
C HIS A 129 26.24 -27.42 12.79
N LEU A 130 27.19 -27.86 13.64
CA LEU A 130 27.81 -27.00 14.67
C LEU A 130 28.54 -25.81 14.05
N SER A 131 29.24 -26.00 12.93
CA SER A 131 29.94 -24.93 12.23
C SER A 131 28.98 -23.87 11.69
N ILE A 132 27.83 -24.26 11.14
CA ILE A 132 26.79 -23.33 10.68
C ILE A 132 26.20 -22.60 11.88
N GLN A 133 25.85 -23.30 12.96
CA GLN A 133 25.28 -22.70 14.16
C GLN A 133 26.21 -21.66 14.80
N LEU A 134 27.51 -21.97 14.90
CA LEU A 134 28.52 -21.03 15.39
C LEU A 134 28.68 -19.83 14.45
N GLY A 135 28.67 -20.07 13.14
CA GLY A 135 28.72 -18.99 12.15
C GLY A 135 27.52 -18.05 12.27
N LEU A 136 26.31 -18.58 12.44
CA LEU A 136 25.10 -17.78 12.65
C LEU A 136 25.16 -16.98 13.96
N LYS A 137 25.69 -17.56 15.04
CA LYS A 137 25.88 -16.84 16.31
C LYS A 137 26.82 -15.64 16.15
N LYS A 138 27.95 -15.84 15.45
CA LYS A 138 28.89 -14.75 15.15
C LYS A 138 28.27 -13.69 14.23
N LEU A 139 27.49 -14.10 13.22
CA LEU A 139 26.75 -13.16 12.39
C LEU A 139 25.81 -12.30 13.22
N LYS A 140 25.04 -12.91 14.13
CA LYS A 140 24.15 -12.18 15.04
C LYS A 140 24.91 -11.16 15.91
N GLU A 141 26.06 -11.55 16.45
CA GLU A 141 26.91 -10.65 17.25
C GLU A 141 27.44 -9.46 16.41
N VAL A 142 27.83 -9.69 15.16
CA VAL A 142 28.30 -8.62 14.25
C VAL A 142 27.15 -7.68 13.86
N LEU A 143 25.98 -8.22 13.53
CA LEU A 143 24.81 -7.42 13.13
C LEU A 143 24.25 -6.58 14.29
N ASN A 144 24.24 -7.14 15.50
CA ASN A 144 23.76 -6.43 16.70
C ASN A 144 24.72 -5.31 17.16
N LYS A 145 25.99 -5.34 16.74
CA LYS A 145 27.00 -4.36 17.15
C LYS A 145 26.95 -3.07 16.32
N ASP A 146 26.44 -3.16 15.10
CA ASP A 146 26.38 -2.03 14.15
C ASP A 146 24.99 -1.35 14.15
N ASP A 147 24.24 -1.42 15.26
CA ASP A 147 22.92 -0.80 15.48
C ASP A 147 21.84 -1.10 14.43
N TYR A 148 21.83 -2.31 13.85
CA TYR A 148 20.62 -2.86 13.25
C TYR A 148 19.82 -3.59 14.32
N SER A 149 19.23 -2.85 15.28
CA SER A 149 18.11 -3.40 16.03
C SER A 149 16.99 -3.64 15.02
N LEU A 150 16.86 -4.89 14.56
CA LEU A 150 15.61 -5.36 13.99
C LEU A 150 14.53 -4.93 14.98
N ILE A 151 13.72 -3.99 14.54
CA ILE A 151 12.60 -3.44 15.29
C ILE A 151 11.73 -4.66 15.64
N ASP A 152 11.77 -5.06 16.91
CA ASP A 152 10.81 -5.99 17.48
C ASP A 152 9.47 -5.24 17.52
N GLU A 153 8.65 -5.40 16.48
CA GLU A 153 7.19 -5.20 16.52
C GLU A 153 6.48 -6.52 16.81
#